data_AF-A0A124GJZ7-F1
#
_entry.id   AF-A0A124GJZ7-F1
#
_cell.length_a   1.000
_cell.length_b   1.000
_cell.length_c   1.000
_cell.angle_alpha   90.00
_cell.angle_beta   90.00
_cell.angle_gamma   90.00
#
_symmetry.space_group_name_H-M   'P 1'
#
loop_
_entity.id
_entity.type
_entity.pdbx_description
1 polymer ?
#
loop_
_entity_poly.entity_id
_entity_poly.type
_entity_poly.pdbx_seq_one_letter_code
_entity_poly.pdbx_strand_id
1 'polypeptide(L)'
;MTTGPSRTSPDYRSQEHRRSTEVDHDLEPLRQQVSAIIDAILSDTKPEEAHVREKLRQHIKNNPGQPEKALLCHLLAVSVDQDAS
;
A
#
# COMPACT_ATOMS: atom_id res chain seq x y z
N MET A 1 -58.71 -24.52 0.21
CA MET A 1 -57.73 -25.05 1.20
C MET A 1 -57.03 -26.21 0.50
N THR A 2 -55.73 -26.31 0.23
CA THR A 2 -54.53 -25.75 0.85
C THR A 2 -53.34 -25.77 -0.15
N THR A 3 -52.67 -24.62 -0.26
CA THR A 3 -51.23 -24.36 -0.48
C THR A 3 -50.33 -25.35 -1.25
N GLY A 4 -49.80 -24.91 -2.39
CA GLY A 4 -48.57 -25.45 -2.96
C GLY A 4 -47.32 -25.01 -2.18
N PRO A 5 -46.22 -25.77 -2.18
CA PRO A 5 -45.00 -25.37 -1.48
C PRO A 5 -44.19 -24.41 -2.34
N SER A 6 -44.30 -23.11 -2.03
CA SER A 6 -43.30 -22.12 -2.39
C SER A 6 -42.00 -22.44 -1.66
N ARG A 7 -41.04 -23.08 -2.34
CA ARG A 7 -39.64 -23.09 -1.91
C ARG A 7 -39.04 -21.71 -2.20
N THR A 8 -39.43 -20.72 -1.39
CA THR A 8 -38.62 -19.52 -1.19
C THR A 8 -37.37 -19.98 -0.46
N SER A 9 -36.23 -20.00 -1.16
CA SER A 9 -34.90 -20.17 -0.58
C SER A 9 -34.34 -18.77 -0.32
N PRO A 10 -34.23 -18.30 0.93
CA PRO A 10 -33.65 -17.00 1.20
C PRO A 10 -32.47 -17.19 2.13
N ASP A 11 -31.33 -17.67 1.62
CA ASP A 11 -30.06 -17.51 2.36
C ASP A 11 -28.82 -17.63 1.47
N TYR A 12 -28.88 -17.04 0.27
CA TYR A 12 -27.66 -16.51 -0.36
C TYR A 12 -27.40 -15.08 0.14
N ARG A 13 -27.60 -14.87 1.46
CA ARG A 13 -27.33 -13.60 2.11
C ARG A 13 -25.82 -13.48 2.29
N SER A 14 -25.21 -12.77 1.35
CA SER A 14 -24.08 -11.88 1.65
C SER A 14 -22.74 -12.51 2.06
N GLN A 15 -22.48 -13.80 1.79
CA GLN A 15 -21.16 -14.39 2.10
C GLN A 15 -20.01 -13.88 1.22
N GLU A 16 -20.28 -13.20 0.10
CA GLU A 16 -19.21 -12.62 -0.73
C GLU A 16 -18.63 -11.29 -0.22
N HIS A 17 -19.08 -10.77 0.93
CA HIS A 17 -18.46 -9.60 1.55
C HIS A 17 -17.48 -9.94 2.68
N ARG A 18 -17.36 -11.20 3.09
CA ARG A 18 -16.51 -11.58 4.23
C ARG A 18 -15.06 -11.93 3.88
N ARG A 19 -14.70 -11.88 2.59
CA ARG A 19 -13.35 -12.21 2.11
C ARG A 19 -12.52 -11.00 1.68
N SER A 20 -12.90 -9.80 2.11
CA SER A 20 -12.20 -8.56 1.74
C SER A 20 -11.17 -8.10 2.77
N THR A 21 -11.00 -8.82 3.88
CA THR A 21 -10.16 -8.37 5.01
C THR A 21 -9.07 -9.36 5.43
N GLU A 22 -8.92 -10.49 4.72
CA GLU A 22 -7.88 -11.48 5.03
C GLU A 22 -6.51 -11.13 4.41
N VAL A 23 -6.41 -10.06 3.60
CA VAL A 23 -5.20 -9.73 2.82
C VAL A 23 -4.30 -8.68 3.47
N ASP A 24 -4.77 -7.94 4.49
CA ASP A 24 -4.03 -6.79 5.03
C ASP A 24 -2.98 -7.19 6.10
N HIS A 25 -3.20 -8.30 6.82
CA HIS A 25 -2.29 -8.73 7.89
C HIS A 25 -0.97 -9.34 7.40
N ASP A 26 -0.91 -9.87 6.18
CA ASP A 26 0.31 -10.52 5.65
C ASP A 26 1.39 -9.50 5.24
N LEU A 27 1.03 -8.23 5.10
CA LEU A 27 1.95 -7.18 4.64
C LEU A 27 2.60 -6.40 5.78
N GLU A 28 2.22 -6.62 7.04
CA GLU A 28 2.83 -5.95 8.20
C GLU A 28 4.37 -6.10 8.25
N PRO A 29 4.96 -7.29 8.05
CA PRO A 29 6.42 -7.43 8.01
C PRO A 29 7.06 -6.62 6.86
N LEU A 30 6.40 -6.60 5.69
CA LEU A 30 6.85 -5.81 4.55
C LEU A 30 6.77 -4.32 4.85
N ARG A 31 5.67 -3.87 5.47
CA ARG A 31 5.47 -2.47 5.88
C ARG A 31 6.57 -2.02 6.83
N GLN A 32 6.89 -2.83 7.83
CA GLN A 32 7.98 -2.57 8.76
C GLN A 32 9.33 -2.47 8.04
N GLN A 33 9.62 -3.40 7.13
CA GLN A 33 10.84 -3.38 6.34
C GLN A 33 10.95 -2.12 5.48
N VAL A 34 9.86 -1.75 4.81
CA VAL A 34 9.80 -0.52 4.01
C VAL A 34 10.00 0.72 4.88
N SER A 35 9.35 0.79 6.04
CA SER A 35 9.55 1.89 6.98
C SER A 35 11.01 2.02 7.42
N ALA A 36 11.68 0.89 7.68
CA ALA A 36 13.11 0.88 8.03
C ALA A 36 14.00 1.38 6.86
N ILE A 37 13.68 1.01 5.62
CA ILE A 37 14.39 1.51 4.43
C ILE A 37 14.21 3.02 4.29
N ILE A 38 12.97 3.51 4.42
CA ILE A 38 12.66 4.94 4.36
C ILE A 38 13.44 5.70 5.44
N ASP A 39 13.45 5.19 6.67
CA ASP A 39 14.17 5.81 7.78
C ASP A 39 15.68 5.87 7.51
N ALA A 40 16.27 4.79 6.99
CA ALA A 40 17.67 4.75 6.61
C ALA A 40 18.02 5.78 5.52
N ILE A 41 17.18 5.91 4.49
CA ILE A 41 17.37 6.92 3.42
C ILE A 41 17.26 8.34 3.99
N LEU A 42 16.29 8.57 4.88
CA LEU A 42 16.09 9.90 5.47
C LEU A 42 17.17 10.28 6.49
N SER A 43 17.81 9.29 7.10
CA SER A 43 18.92 9.45 8.06
C SER A 43 20.28 9.65 7.39
N ASP A 44 20.42 9.37 6.08
CA ASP A 44 21.65 9.64 5.35
C ASP A 44 21.94 11.16 5.34
N THR A 45 23.18 11.53 5.65
CA THR A 45 23.66 12.92 5.77
C THR A 45 24.41 13.41 4.52
N LYS A 46 24.53 12.60 3.46
CA LYS A 46 25.22 13.03 2.24
C LYS A 46 24.50 14.22 1.61
N PRO A 47 25.22 15.31 1.29
CA PRO A 47 24.62 16.51 0.71
C PRO A 47 24.12 16.27 -0.72
N GLU A 48 24.77 15.38 -1.48
CA GLU A 48 24.39 15.04 -2.87
C GLU A 48 23.01 14.39 -2.98
N GLU A 49 22.55 13.70 -1.93
CA GLU A 49 21.25 13.03 -1.91
C GLU A 49 20.15 13.87 -1.24
N ALA A 50 20.41 15.15 -0.90
CA ALA A 50 19.45 16.01 -0.22
C ALA A 50 18.14 16.19 -1.02
N HIS A 51 18.25 16.36 -2.34
CA HIS A 51 17.10 16.47 -3.24
C HIS A 51 16.28 15.18 -3.30
N VAL A 52 16.96 14.03 -3.30
CA VAL A 52 16.33 12.70 -3.28
C VAL A 52 15.53 12.52 -2.00
N ARG A 53 16.09 12.89 -0.84
CA ARG A 53 15.39 12.86 0.45
C ARG A 53 14.18 13.79 0.49
N GLU A 54 14.29 14.98 -0.10
CA GLU A 54 13.15 15.92 -0.18
C GLU A 54 12.00 15.33 -1.02
N LYS A 55 12.31 14.76 -2.20
CA LYS A 55 11.33 14.04 -3.03
C LYS A 55 10.68 12.89 -2.25
N LEU A 56 11.45 12.08 -1.51
CA LEU A 56 10.92 11.00 -0.69
C LEU A 56 9.95 11.51 0.38
N ARG A 57 10.29 12.61 1.09
CA ARG A 57 9.39 13.25 2.07
C ARG A 57 8.08 13.70 1.43
N GLN A 58 8.11 14.19 0.19
CA GLN A 58 6.90 14.56 -0.54
C GLN A 58 6.04 13.33 -0.89
N HIS A 59 6.64 12.22 -1.33
CA HIS A 59 5.91 10.98 -1.59
C HIS A 59 5.27 10.39 -0.34
N ILE A 60 5.92 10.48 0.83
CA ILE A 60 5.36 10.05 2.11
C ILE A 60 4.13 10.88 2.48
N LYS A 61 4.21 12.22 2.37
CA LYS A 61 3.06 13.11 2.62
C LYS A 61 1.89 12.81 1.69
N ASN A 62 2.16 12.43 0.44
CA ASN A 62 1.14 12.11 -0.56
C ASN A 62 0.52 10.71 -0.38
N ASN A 63 1.12 9.83 0.43
CA ASN A 63 0.67 8.45 0.63
C ASN A 63 0.60 8.08 2.13
N PRO A 64 -0.29 8.73 2.92
CA PRO A 64 -0.40 8.46 4.34
C PRO A 64 -0.85 7.00 4.59
N GLY A 65 -0.18 6.34 5.54
CA GLY A 65 -0.46 4.94 5.89
C GLY A 65 -0.01 3.90 4.87
N GLN A 66 0.64 4.31 3.77
CA GLN A 66 1.11 3.44 2.69
C GLN A 66 2.59 3.72 2.36
N PRO A 67 3.52 3.41 3.28
CA PRO A 67 4.94 3.63 3.07
C PRO A 67 5.47 2.87 1.85
N GLU A 68 4.91 1.69 1.53
CA GLU A 68 5.28 0.85 0.39
C GLU A 68 5.02 1.59 -0.93
N LYS A 69 3.86 2.24 -1.02
CA LYS A 69 3.49 3.06 -2.17
C LYS A 69 4.35 4.31 -2.28
N ALA A 70 4.65 4.96 -1.14
CA ALA A 70 5.55 6.12 -1.11
C ALA A 70 6.95 5.76 -1.62
N LEU A 71 7.53 4.64 -1.15
CA LEU A 71 8.85 4.17 -1.56
C LEU A 71 8.85 3.75 -3.04
N LEU A 72 7.82 3.03 -3.50
CA LEU A 72 7.72 2.65 -4.91
C LEU A 72 7.67 3.87 -5.84
N CYS A 73 6.81 4.84 -5.56
CA CYS A 73 6.75 6.08 -6.35
C CYS A 73 8.09 6.81 -6.37
N HIS A 74 8.79 6.82 -5.23
CA HIS A 74 10.11 7.44 -5.13
C HIS A 74 11.15 6.71 -6.00
N LEU A 75 11.24 5.38 -5.90
CA LEU A 75 12.18 4.57 -6.69
C LEU A 75 11.95 4.73 -8.19
N LEU A 76 10.69 4.77 -8.63
CA LEU A 76 10.33 5.03 -10.02
C LEU A 76 10.75 6.44 -10.48
N ALA A 77 10.57 7.45 -9.62
CA ALA A 77 10.95 8.82 -9.93
C ALA A 77 12.48 9.00 -10.01
N VAL A 78 13.25 8.27 -9.20
CA VAL A 78 14.72 8.32 -9.22
C VAL A 78 15.31 7.54 -10.39
N SER A 79 14.74 6.39 -10.74
CA SER A 79 15.21 5.59 -11.89
C SER A 79 14.98 6.31 -13.22
N VAL A 80 13.87 7.04 -13.39
CA VAL A 80 13.64 7.87 -14.58
C VAL A 80 14.64 9.03 -14.72
N ASP A 81 15.17 9.54 -13.60
CA ASP A 81 16.18 10.61 -13.59
C ASP A 81 17.56 10.09 -14.05
N GLN A 82 17.85 8.79 -13.87
CA GLN A 82 19.11 8.15 -14.25
C GLN A 82 19.22 7.82 -15.76
N ASP A 83 18.11 7.51 -16.44
CA ASP A 83 18.08 7.25 -17.89
C ASP A 83 18.22 8.52 -18.75
N ALA A 84 18.12 9.71 -18.13
CA ALA A 84 18.19 11.00 -18.82
C ALA A 84 19.58 11.66 -18.77
N SER A 85 20.61 10.97 -18.26
CA SER A 85 21.96 11.51 -18.07
C SER A 85 23.04 10.88 -18.96
#